data_AF-A0A9Q4JCU4-F1
#
_entry.id   AF-A0A9Q4JCU4-F1
#
_cell.length_a   1.000
_cell.length_b   1.000
_cell.length_c   1.000
_cell.angle_alpha   90.00
_cell.angle_beta   90.00
_cell.angle_gamma   90.00
#
_symmetry.space_group_name_H-M   'P 1'
#
loop_
_entity.id
_entity.type
_entity.pdbx_description
1 polymer ?
#
loop_
_entity_poly.entity_id
_entity_poly.type
_entity_poly.pdbx_seq_one_letter_code
_entity_poly.pdbx_strand_id
1 'polypeptide(L)'
;MKRMIVFKNWLYVIMVLLCTACVPASPEEESTEELVQVNPIAGGYYASILPSVRTRATAQDSETLQDKPIYLLEDGSTIRLVVYDNAKNLMEEYSKAYLVRNAGTSGSSLLYPCEVDDDGTVISSSSTPLYMKAGTYYFRILSPAKALNSKGFVNIGNGEYLLATDDRYTQTAMTAVTITKIDEGGTLNNVQTLYLPPIINQTARMQFTVKAGEGVHSLEMLAEGIEISGIQQPLDNTTSFDWVNGEVLPVKVGDQSASVRITQATQNADNSLMAHTGILPTDARSHSISVLLNLKVNGNPTQYQMLLTGLYLTAGHSYNYTATVKISNGVTVLTWQNRSWTENVEMDT
;
A
#
# COMPACT_ATOMS: atom_id res chain seq x y z
N MET A 1 34.95 82.41 7.04
CA MET A 1 35.66 82.85 8.26
C MET A 1 35.02 84.13 8.78
N LYS A 2 34.96 84.26 10.12
CA LYS A 2 34.23 85.24 10.97
C LYS A 2 32.76 84.84 11.21
N ARG A 3 32.50 84.18 12.35
CA ARG A 3 32.22 84.74 13.70
C ARG A 3 30.70 84.94 13.84
N MET A 4 30.01 84.65 14.93
CA MET A 4 30.37 84.30 16.30
C MET A 4 29.09 83.78 16.95
N ILE A 5 29.23 82.84 17.87
CA ILE A 5 28.21 82.35 18.81
C ILE A 5 27.74 83.50 19.71
N VAL A 6 26.45 83.56 20.02
CA VAL A 6 25.94 84.20 21.24
C VAL A 6 24.95 83.25 21.92
N PHE A 7 25.39 82.77 23.09
CA PHE A 7 24.63 82.14 24.17
C PHE A 7 23.50 83.05 24.67
N LYS A 8 22.45 82.48 25.28
CA LYS A 8 22.28 82.45 26.75
C LYS A 8 20.82 82.22 27.22
N ASN A 9 20.71 81.30 28.20
CA ASN A 9 19.71 81.17 29.28
C ASN A 9 18.32 80.61 28.96
N TRP A 10 17.99 79.40 29.45
CA TRP A 10 17.51 79.06 30.82
C TRP A 10 15.99 79.25 30.95
N LEU A 11 15.23 78.15 30.99
CA LEU A 11 14.50 77.72 32.18
C LEU A 11 13.78 76.39 31.92
N TYR A 12 13.92 75.47 32.88
CA TYR A 12 13.11 74.27 33.02
C TYR A 12 11.66 74.62 33.31
N VAL A 13 10.71 73.99 32.61
CA VAL A 13 9.38 73.64 33.15
C VAL A 13 9.03 72.24 32.65
N ILE A 14 9.03 71.28 33.58
CA ILE A 14 8.42 69.97 33.41
C ILE A 14 6.91 70.19 33.56
N MET A 15 6.15 69.88 32.52
CA MET A 15 4.69 69.74 32.62
C MET A 15 4.29 68.44 31.92
N VAL A 16 3.94 67.45 32.75
CA VAL A 16 3.29 66.22 32.32
C VAL A 16 1.82 66.55 32.03
N LEU A 17 1.37 66.31 30.80
CA LEU A 17 -0.05 66.14 30.50
C LEU A 17 -0.22 65.07 29.40
N LEU A 18 -1.15 64.16 29.66
CA LEU A 18 -1.48 62.95 28.93
C LEU A 18 -2.35 63.19 27.68
N CYS A 19 -2.33 62.17 26.78
CA CYS A 19 -3.28 61.85 25.69
C CYS A 19 -3.16 62.72 24.42
N THR A 20 -3.09 62.21 23.18
CA THR A 20 -3.43 60.91 22.57
C THR A 20 -2.48 60.65 21.39
N ALA A 21 -1.64 59.62 21.46
CA ALA A 21 -0.96 59.09 20.28
C ALA A 21 -1.85 58.01 19.66
N CYS A 22 -2.25 58.24 18.41
CA CYS A 22 -2.88 57.26 17.55
C CYS A 22 -1.92 56.07 17.42
N VAL A 23 -2.22 54.98 18.10
CA VAL A 23 -1.52 53.70 17.90
C VAL A 23 -1.96 53.22 16.52
N PRO A 24 -1.06 53.05 15.54
CA PRO A 24 -1.42 52.34 14.33
C PRO A 24 -1.80 50.93 14.77
N ALA A 25 -3.00 50.50 14.39
CA ALA A 25 -3.48 49.15 14.63
C ALA A 25 -2.35 48.17 14.29
N SER A 26 -1.96 47.39 15.30
CA SER A 26 -1.11 46.21 15.11
C SER A 26 -1.65 45.44 13.91
N PRO A 27 -0.81 44.94 13.00
CA PRO A 27 -1.29 43.91 12.09
C PRO A 27 -1.96 42.85 12.95
N GLU A 28 -3.19 42.52 12.60
CA GLU A 28 -3.92 41.40 13.19
C GLU A 28 -2.93 40.23 13.25
N GLU A 29 -2.68 39.73 14.46
CA GLU A 29 -2.02 38.45 14.63
C GLU A 29 -2.88 37.44 13.89
N GLU A 30 -2.46 37.13 12.67
CA GLU A 30 -2.88 35.95 11.94
C GLU A 30 -2.70 34.80 12.92
N SER A 31 -3.81 34.21 13.38
CA SER A 31 -3.77 33.18 14.41
C SER A 31 -2.78 32.13 13.95
N THR A 32 -1.63 32.02 14.62
CA THR A 32 -0.69 30.94 14.40
C THR A 32 -1.40 29.68 14.86
N GLU A 33 -2.16 29.04 13.97
CA GLU A 33 -2.81 27.78 14.26
C GLU A 33 -1.71 26.77 14.60
N GLU A 34 -1.52 26.57 15.90
CA GLU A 34 -0.48 25.70 16.44
C GLU A 34 -0.64 24.29 15.88
N LEU A 35 0.41 23.83 15.21
CA LEU A 35 0.45 22.51 14.61
C LEU A 35 0.88 21.46 15.65
N VAL A 36 0.28 20.27 15.55
CA VAL A 36 0.62 19.08 16.33
C VAL A 36 1.43 18.14 15.45
N GLN A 37 2.60 17.72 15.91
CA GLN A 37 3.38 16.68 15.26
C GLN A 37 2.64 15.34 15.36
N VAL A 38 2.46 14.65 14.25
CA VAL A 38 1.85 13.32 14.21
C VAL A 38 2.94 12.26 14.04
N ASN A 39 3.00 11.31 14.97
CA ASN A 39 3.93 10.19 14.94
C ASN A 39 3.20 8.88 14.67
N PRO A 40 3.17 8.39 13.41
CA PRO A 40 2.48 7.14 13.09
C PRO A 40 3.23 5.91 13.61
N ILE A 41 2.47 4.94 14.11
CA ILE A 41 2.96 3.61 14.49
C ILE A 41 2.30 2.59 13.55
N ALA A 42 3.13 1.76 12.91
CA ALA A 42 2.67 0.76 11.95
C ALA A 42 1.80 -0.32 12.61
N GLY A 43 0.66 -0.63 11.99
CA GLY A 43 -0.23 -1.72 12.39
C GLY A 43 0.13 -3.10 11.84
N GLY A 44 1.15 -3.19 10.97
CA GLY A 44 1.49 -4.43 10.26
C GLY A 44 0.60 -4.70 9.05
N TYR A 45 0.58 -5.93 8.57
CA TYR A 45 -0.26 -6.34 7.45
C TYR A 45 -0.75 -7.79 7.56
N TYR A 46 -1.88 -8.06 6.90
CA TYR A 46 -2.37 -9.42 6.67
C TYR A 46 -1.76 -9.97 5.37
N ALA A 47 -1.03 -11.07 5.49
CA ALA A 47 -0.47 -11.78 4.33
C ALA A 47 -1.56 -12.42 3.46
N SER A 48 -1.25 -12.67 2.19
CA SER A 48 -2.19 -13.35 1.29
C SER A 48 -2.53 -14.75 1.81
N ILE A 49 -3.83 -15.05 1.90
CA ILE A 49 -4.35 -16.33 2.42
C ILE A 49 -4.82 -17.25 1.31
N LEU A 50 -4.88 -18.56 1.53
CA LEU A 50 -5.54 -19.46 0.58
C LEU A 50 -7.05 -19.14 0.53
N PRO A 51 -7.70 -19.25 -0.64
CA PRO A 51 -9.15 -19.14 -0.73
C PRO A 51 -9.87 -20.09 0.23
N SER A 52 -10.92 -19.60 0.86
CA SER A 52 -11.92 -20.35 1.63
C SER A 52 -13.31 -19.84 1.28
N VAL A 53 -14.36 -20.59 1.64
CA VAL A 53 -15.74 -20.13 1.49
C VAL A 53 -15.89 -18.79 2.20
N ARG A 54 -16.41 -17.78 1.51
CA ARG A 54 -16.60 -16.45 2.08
C ARG A 54 -17.77 -16.43 3.05
N THR A 55 -17.64 -15.65 4.10
CA THR A 55 -18.76 -15.18 4.92
C THR A 55 -19.67 -14.32 4.04
N ARG A 56 -20.93 -14.74 3.84
CA ARG A 56 -21.95 -13.99 3.07
C ARG A 56 -22.52 -12.82 3.90
N ALA A 57 -21.66 -11.94 4.41
CA ALA A 57 -22.10 -10.77 5.17
C ALA A 57 -22.44 -9.60 4.24
N THR A 58 -23.58 -8.96 4.46
CA THR A 58 -24.01 -7.70 3.80
C THR A 58 -23.44 -6.46 4.47
N ALA A 59 -22.76 -6.64 5.61
CA ALA A 59 -22.02 -5.64 6.36
C ALA A 59 -20.51 -5.93 6.27
N GLN A 60 -19.69 -4.97 6.70
CA GLN A 60 -18.24 -5.14 6.82
C GLN A 60 -17.90 -6.42 7.59
N ASP A 61 -17.07 -7.27 7.00
CA ASP A 61 -16.74 -8.60 7.51
C ASP A 61 -15.81 -8.48 8.73
N SER A 62 -16.20 -9.11 9.83
CA SER A 62 -15.39 -9.14 11.07
C SER A 62 -14.78 -10.51 11.36
N GLU A 63 -15.14 -11.55 10.61
CA GLU A 63 -14.78 -12.94 10.88
C GLU A 63 -13.59 -13.40 10.04
N THR A 64 -13.51 -13.01 8.76
CA THR A 64 -12.48 -13.52 7.83
C THR A 64 -11.04 -13.33 8.34
N LEU A 65 -10.77 -12.22 9.03
CA LEU A 65 -9.43 -11.85 9.50
C LEU A 65 -9.21 -12.09 11.01
N GLN A 66 -10.23 -12.50 11.78
CA GLN A 66 -10.18 -12.54 13.24
C GLN A 66 -9.03 -13.40 13.79
N ASP A 67 -8.79 -14.57 13.21
CA ASP A 67 -7.76 -15.52 13.64
C ASP A 67 -6.51 -15.50 12.75
N LYS A 68 -6.35 -14.47 11.92
CA LYS A 68 -5.20 -14.38 11.01
C LYS A 68 -4.04 -13.65 11.69
N PRO A 69 -2.80 -14.15 11.57
CA PRO A 69 -1.65 -13.46 12.10
C PRO A 69 -1.41 -12.15 11.34
N ILE A 70 -1.03 -11.12 12.09
CA ILE A 70 -0.55 -9.85 11.54
C ILE A 70 0.97 -9.93 11.49
N TYR A 71 1.53 -9.67 10.31
CA TYR A 71 2.97 -9.63 10.09
C TYR A 71 3.46 -8.19 10.18
N LEU A 72 4.73 -8.02 10.58
CA LEU A 72 5.40 -6.72 10.49
C LEU A 72 5.50 -6.29 9.03
N LEU A 73 5.40 -4.99 8.76
CA LEU A 73 5.70 -4.49 7.42
C LEU A 73 7.16 -4.84 7.06
N GLU A 74 7.39 -5.20 5.80
CA GLU A 74 8.71 -5.64 5.34
C GLU A 74 9.74 -4.51 5.47
N ASP A 75 10.95 -4.83 5.96
CA ASP A 75 12.01 -3.84 6.08
C ASP A 75 12.40 -3.28 4.72
N GLY A 76 12.49 -1.95 4.60
CA GLY A 76 12.76 -1.27 3.35
C GLY A 76 11.54 -1.01 2.47
N SER A 77 10.35 -1.52 2.83
CA SER A 77 9.10 -1.11 2.19
C SER A 77 8.73 0.34 2.51
N THR A 78 7.84 0.93 1.72
CA THR A 78 7.34 2.30 1.90
C THR A 78 5.85 2.31 2.08
N ILE A 79 5.36 3.21 2.94
CA ILE A 79 3.93 3.46 3.10
C ILE A 79 3.59 4.92 2.79
N ARG A 80 2.42 5.18 2.21
CA ARG A 80 1.83 6.51 2.11
C ARG A 80 0.67 6.61 3.08
N LEU A 81 0.70 7.63 3.94
CA LEU A 81 -0.42 8.06 4.76
C LEU A 81 -1.24 9.07 3.96
N VAL A 82 -2.46 8.69 3.61
CA VAL A 82 -3.42 9.54 2.89
C VAL A 82 -4.42 10.08 3.90
N VAL A 83 -4.57 11.39 3.95
CA VAL A 83 -5.38 12.08 4.96
C VAL A 83 -6.59 12.71 4.31
N TYR A 84 -7.74 12.58 4.95
CA TYR A 84 -8.98 13.24 4.57
C TYR A 84 -9.55 14.04 5.74
N ASP A 85 -10.25 15.12 5.45
CA ASP A 85 -11.01 15.87 6.46
C ASP A 85 -12.23 15.10 6.98
N ASN A 86 -12.96 15.66 7.94
CA ASN A 86 -14.16 15.05 8.50
C ASN A 86 -15.31 14.87 7.47
N ALA A 87 -15.27 15.59 6.34
CA ALA A 87 -16.20 15.43 5.23
C ALA A 87 -15.67 14.48 4.14
N LYS A 88 -14.55 13.79 4.41
CA LYS A 88 -13.85 12.87 3.50
C LYS A 88 -13.28 13.53 2.24
N ASN A 89 -12.98 14.82 2.27
CA ASN A 89 -12.22 15.48 1.20
C ASN A 89 -10.73 15.22 1.40
N LEU A 90 -10.02 14.98 0.30
CA LEU A 90 -8.58 14.71 0.33
C LEU A 90 -7.80 15.95 0.79
N MET A 91 -6.91 15.76 1.77
CA MET A 91 -6.00 16.78 2.30
C MET A 91 -4.59 16.51 1.78
N GLU A 92 -4.31 16.96 0.56
CA GLU A 92 -3.02 16.69 -0.12
C GLU A 92 -1.82 17.20 0.68
N GLU A 93 -1.96 18.33 1.39
CA GLU A 93 -0.92 18.94 2.21
C GLU A 93 -0.46 18.07 3.39
N TYR A 94 -1.29 17.11 3.81
CA TYR A 94 -0.98 16.17 4.90
C TYR A 94 -0.61 14.77 4.39
N SER A 95 -0.64 14.54 3.07
CA SER A 95 -0.20 13.29 2.46
C SER A 95 1.30 13.12 2.66
N LYS A 96 1.73 11.99 3.25
CA LYS A 96 3.14 11.79 3.60
C LYS A 96 3.59 10.35 3.40
N ALA A 97 4.81 10.18 2.88
CA ALA A 97 5.45 8.89 2.71
C ALA A 97 6.41 8.58 3.87
N TYR A 98 6.50 7.29 4.21
CA TYR A 98 7.39 6.78 5.25
C TYR A 98 8.10 5.52 4.77
N LEU A 99 9.37 5.40 5.12
CA LEU A 99 10.19 4.19 4.99
C LEU A 99 10.04 3.34 6.24
N VAL A 100 9.77 2.06 6.05
CA VAL A 100 9.67 1.06 7.12
C VAL A 100 11.06 0.54 7.47
N ARG A 101 11.38 0.54 8.77
CA ARG A 101 12.55 -0.19 9.31
C ARG A 101 12.17 -1.02 10.53
N ASN A 102 12.53 -2.29 10.53
CA ASN A 102 12.27 -3.22 11.64
C ASN A 102 13.40 -3.12 12.69
N ALA A 103 13.60 -1.90 13.21
CA ALA A 103 14.69 -1.52 14.10
C ALA A 103 14.20 -1.09 15.50
N GLY A 104 12.90 -1.19 15.79
CA GLY A 104 12.34 -0.90 17.10
C GLY A 104 12.60 -2.00 18.13
N THR A 105 12.11 -1.79 19.34
CA THR A 105 12.23 -2.75 20.44
C THR A 105 11.68 -4.12 20.03
N SER A 106 12.45 -5.17 20.26
CA SER A 106 12.12 -6.55 19.84
C SER A 106 11.85 -6.71 18.33
N GLY A 107 12.41 -5.83 17.49
CA GLY A 107 12.28 -5.89 16.03
C GLY A 107 11.00 -5.23 15.48
N SER A 108 10.29 -4.42 16.27
CA SER A 108 9.08 -3.72 15.81
C SER A 108 9.37 -2.75 14.67
N SER A 109 8.38 -2.53 13.80
CA SER A 109 8.48 -1.58 12.69
C SER A 109 8.47 -0.12 13.18
N LEU A 110 9.40 0.68 12.67
CA LEU A 110 9.49 2.12 12.82
C LEU A 110 9.25 2.78 11.46
N LEU A 111 8.59 3.94 11.47
CA LEU A 111 8.23 4.70 10.28
C LEU A 111 9.06 5.99 10.22
N TYR A 112 9.93 6.10 9.22
CA TYR A 112 10.78 7.26 9.00
C TYR A 112 10.25 8.08 7.83
N PRO A 113 9.98 9.38 7.97
CA PRO A 113 9.56 10.19 6.83
C PRO A 113 10.55 10.08 5.65
N CYS A 114 10.03 10.02 4.44
CA CYS A 114 10.86 9.96 3.24
C CYS A 114 10.17 10.65 2.06
N GLU A 115 10.96 10.96 1.04
CA GLU A 115 10.43 11.34 -0.26
C GLU A 115 10.53 10.13 -1.19
N VAL A 116 9.50 9.94 -2.01
CA VAL A 116 9.36 8.82 -2.94
C VAL A 116 9.00 9.31 -4.34
N ASP A 117 9.30 8.50 -5.36
CA ASP A 117 8.74 8.68 -6.70
C ASP A 117 7.28 8.21 -6.78
N ASP A 118 6.67 8.32 -7.97
CA ASP A 118 5.26 7.97 -8.19
C ASP A 118 4.96 6.47 -7.96
N ASP A 119 5.96 5.61 -8.07
CA ASP A 119 5.87 4.17 -7.80
C ASP A 119 6.13 3.81 -6.33
N GLY A 120 6.47 4.81 -5.51
CA GLY A 120 6.72 4.64 -4.07
C GLY A 120 8.16 4.24 -3.73
N THR A 121 9.11 4.35 -4.67
CA THR A 121 10.52 4.10 -4.43
C THR A 121 11.17 5.31 -3.76
N VAL A 122 11.98 5.08 -2.71
CA VAL A 122 12.64 6.17 -1.98
C VAL A 122 13.65 6.90 -2.87
N ILE A 123 13.45 8.21 -3.03
CA ILE A 123 14.40 9.10 -3.72
C ILE A 123 15.32 9.83 -2.74
N SER A 124 14.84 10.13 -1.53
CA SER A 124 15.65 10.73 -0.48
C SER A 124 15.06 10.50 0.91
N SER A 125 15.92 10.57 1.93
CA SER A 125 15.49 10.55 3.33
C SER A 125 15.03 11.93 3.75
N SER A 126 13.89 12.02 4.45
CA SER A 126 13.36 13.26 4.98
C SER A 126 13.35 13.17 6.51
N SER A 127 13.88 14.18 7.20
CA SER A 127 13.73 14.27 8.66
C SER A 127 12.51 15.08 9.06
N THR A 128 11.71 15.55 8.11
CA THR A 128 10.59 16.45 8.36
C THR A 128 9.40 15.65 8.90
N PRO A 129 8.96 15.87 10.15
CA PRO A 129 7.77 15.21 10.69
C PRO A 129 6.48 15.67 10.00
N LEU A 130 5.40 14.91 10.12
CA LEU A 130 4.07 15.39 9.75
C LEU A 130 3.54 16.29 10.86
N TYR A 131 3.05 17.47 10.48
CA TYR A 131 2.44 18.43 11.41
C TYR A 131 1.01 18.71 10.92
N MET A 132 0.03 18.59 11.80
CA MET A 132 -1.39 18.75 11.47
C MET A 132 -2.06 19.71 12.45
N LYS A 133 -3.06 20.43 11.98
CA LYS A 133 -3.95 21.22 12.85
C LYS A 133 -4.81 20.31 13.73
N ALA A 134 -5.31 20.84 14.84
CA ALA A 134 -6.29 20.13 15.65
C ALA A 134 -7.59 19.95 14.85
N GLY A 135 -8.21 18.77 14.95
CA GLY A 135 -9.38 18.41 14.17
C GLY A 135 -9.57 16.90 14.03
N THR A 136 -10.71 16.48 13.50
CA THR A 136 -10.98 15.06 13.20
C THR A 136 -10.70 14.79 11.73
N TYR A 137 -9.89 13.76 11.48
CA TYR A 137 -9.44 13.36 10.15
C TYR A 137 -9.65 11.86 9.94
N TYR A 138 -9.77 11.44 8.69
CA TYR A 138 -9.73 10.03 8.29
C TYR A 138 -8.39 9.71 7.64
N PHE A 139 -7.90 8.49 7.88
CA PHE A 139 -6.60 8.04 7.39
C PHE A 139 -6.73 6.76 6.59
N ARG A 140 -6.15 6.74 5.39
CA ARG A 140 -5.91 5.52 4.61
C ARG A 140 -4.42 5.33 4.37
N ILE A 141 -4.04 4.09 4.09
CA ILE A 141 -2.65 3.67 3.95
C ILE A 141 -2.50 2.93 2.62
N LEU A 142 -1.37 3.15 1.95
CA LEU A 142 -0.94 2.44 0.73
C LEU A 142 0.50 1.98 0.91
N SER A 143 0.84 0.79 0.43
CA SER A 143 2.20 0.26 0.40
C SER A 143 2.40 -0.61 -0.85
N PRO A 144 3.32 -0.28 -1.78
CA PRO A 144 4.27 0.84 -1.75
C PRO A 144 3.60 2.23 -1.68
N ALA A 145 4.39 3.26 -1.35
CA ALA A 145 3.94 4.65 -1.18
C ALA A 145 3.59 5.38 -2.50
N LYS A 146 2.90 4.69 -3.43
CA LYS A 146 2.54 5.19 -4.76
C LYS A 146 1.78 6.51 -4.71
N ALA A 147 1.96 7.34 -5.74
CA ALA A 147 1.25 8.59 -5.89
C ALA A 147 -0.25 8.36 -6.17
N LEU A 148 -1.09 9.27 -5.67
CA LEU A 148 -2.52 9.25 -5.97
C LEU A 148 -2.76 9.79 -7.39
N ASN A 149 -3.65 9.14 -8.12
CA ASN A 149 -4.17 9.61 -9.40
C ASN A 149 -5.31 10.62 -9.20
N SER A 150 -5.81 11.17 -10.30
CA SER A 150 -6.88 12.18 -10.30
C SER A 150 -8.23 11.71 -9.74
N LYS A 151 -8.37 10.41 -9.42
CA LYS A 151 -9.56 9.83 -8.77
C LYS A 151 -9.36 9.60 -7.27
N GLY A 152 -8.20 9.94 -6.72
CA GLY A 152 -7.91 9.73 -5.30
C GLY A 152 -7.57 8.28 -4.92
N PHE A 153 -7.19 7.46 -5.91
CA PHE A 153 -6.62 6.11 -5.71
C PHE A 153 -5.26 6.00 -6.42
N VAL A 154 -4.73 4.80 -6.66
CA VAL A 154 -3.42 4.60 -7.33
C VAL A 154 -3.57 3.88 -8.67
N ASN A 155 -2.63 4.10 -9.58
CA ASN A 155 -2.51 3.29 -10.78
C ASN A 155 -1.86 1.95 -10.42
N ILE A 156 -2.54 0.85 -10.71
CA ILE A 156 -2.08 -0.51 -10.40
C ILE A 156 -2.41 -1.47 -11.55
N GLY A 157 -1.41 -2.25 -11.95
CA GLY A 157 -1.53 -3.28 -12.99
C GLY A 157 -1.33 -4.70 -12.47
N ASN A 158 -1.23 -5.64 -13.42
CA ASN A 158 -0.71 -6.98 -13.13
C ASN A 158 0.81 -6.92 -12.99
N GLY A 159 1.39 -7.79 -12.17
CA GLY A 159 2.83 -7.81 -11.92
C GLY A 159 3.26 -7.17 -10.60
N GLU A 160 2.35 -6.51 -9.91
CA GLU A 160 2.64 -5.75 -8.69
C GLU A 160 1.71 -6.12 -7.52
N TYR A 161 2.20 -5.89 -6.31
CA TYR A 161 1.43 -6.01 -5.08
C TYR A 161 1.13 -4.61 -4.53
N LEU A 162 -0.07 -4.45 -3.98
CA LEU A 162 -0.45 -3.25 -3.23
C LEU A 162 -1.13 -3.70 -1.95
N LEU A 163 -0.54 -3.37 -0.81
CA LEU A 163 -1.19 -3.42 0.48
C LEU A 163 -1.88 -2.09 0.74
N ALA A 164 -3.13 -2.11 1.19
CA ALA A 164 -3.85 -0.88 1.49
C ALA A 164 -4.89 -1.07 2.61
N THR A 165 -5.44 0.06 3.08
CA THR A 165 -6.69 0.10 3.85
C THR A 165 -7.83 -0.51 3.05
N ASP A 166 -8.65 -1.33 3.70
CA ASP A 166 -9.70 -2.12 3.06
C ASP A 166 -10.97 -2.15 3.91
N ASP A 167 -12.03 -1.52 3.40
CA ASP A 167 -13.29 -1.37 4.11
C ASP A 167 -14.16 -2.63 4.05
N ARG A 168 -13.73 -3.68 3.35
CA ARG A 168 -14.43 -4.97 3.38
C ARG A 168 -14.29 -5.66 4.73
N TYR A 169 -13.24 -5.38 5.49
CA TYR A 169 -12.95 -6.02 6.78
C TYR A 169 -12.82 -5.02 7.91
N THR A 170 -13.44 -5.29 9.06
CA THR A 170 -13.43 -4.35 10.21
C THR A 170 -12.02 -4.06 10.73
N GLN A 171 -11.13 -5.04 10.65
CA GLN A 171 -9.75 -4.97 11.15
C GLN A 171 -8.86 -4.05 10.30
N THR A 172 -9.20 -3.83 9.04
CA THR A 172 -8.40 -3.06 8.06
C THR A 172 -9.11 -1.80 7.57
N ALA A 173 -10.25 -1.49 8.19
CA ALA A 173 -11.12 -0.37 7.84
C ALA A 173 -10.40 0.97 7.99
N MET A 174 -10.86 1.97 7.23
CA MET A 174 -10.50 3.36 7.50
C MET A 174 -10.95 3.80 8.90
N THR A 175 -10.06 4.45 9.65
CA THR A 175 -10.33 4.95 10.99
C THR A 175 -10.32 6.47 11.04
N ALA A 176 -11.25 7.05 11.79
CA ALA A 176 -11.22 8.47 12.17
C ALA A 176 -10.33 8.68 13.39
N VAL A 177 -9.51 9.73 13.39
CA VAL A 177 -8.69 10.13 14.54
C VAL A 177 -8.83 11.63 14.77
N THR A 178 -9.06 12.00 16.03
CA THR A 178 -9.10 13.40 16.46
C THR A 178 -7.72 13.81 16.94
N ILE A 179 -7.13 14.80 16.28
CA ILE A 179 -5.91 15.49 16.69
C ILE A 179 -6.29 16.57 17.69
N THR A 180 -5.80 16.47 18.92
CA THR A 180 -6.11 17.42 20.00
C THR A 180 -4.89 18.24 20.38
N LYS A 181 -5.11 19.49 20.79
CA LYS A 181 -4.09 20.25 21.52
C LYS A 181 -3.79 19.56 22.85
N ILE A 182 -2.54 19.55 23.26
CA ILE A 182 -2.15 19.15 24.62
C ILE A 182 -1.96 20.46 25.39
N ASP A 183 -2.86 20.76 26.31
CA ASP A 183 -2.83 22.02 27.09
C ASP A 183 -1.63 22.07 28.07
N GLU A 184 -1.10 23.28 28.25
CA GLU A 184 0.01 23.62 29.16
C GLU A 184 -0.22 23.09 30.58
N GLY A 185 0.64 22.18 31.03
CA GLY A 185 0.61 21.67 32.41
C GLY A 185 1.37 20.36 32.65
N GLY A 186 1.80 19.66 31.61
CA GLY A 186 2.56 18.42 31.78
C GLY A 186 3.39 18.08 30.56
N THR A 187 4.69 18.42 30.63
CA THR A 187 5.77 17.95 29.74
C THR A 187 5.54 18.20 28.24
N LEU A 188 6.18 19.27 27.74
CA LEU A 188 6.40 19.56 26.32
C LEU A 188 6.60 18.29 25.52
N ASN A 189 5.63 17.99 24.65
CA ASN A 189 5.83 17.55 23.28
C ASN A 189 4.44 17.63 22.63
N ASN A 190 4.21 18.62 21.75
CA ASN A 190 3.01 18.71 20.89
C ASN A 190 3.04 17.57 19.84
N VAL A 191 3.19 16.32 20.30
CA VAL A 191 3.35 15.12 19.50
C VAL A 191 2.21 14.18 19.85
N GLN A 192 1.39 13.84 18.87
CA GLN A 192 0.34 12.84 19.01
C GLN A 192 0.74 11.56 18.28
N THR A 193 0.64 10.43 18.98
CA THR A 193 0.83 9.10 18.39
C THR A 193 -0.40 8.69 17.59
N LEU A 194 -0.19 8.29 16.34
CA LEU A 194 -1.23 7.77 15.46
C LEU A 194 -1.05 6.26 15.28
N TYR A 195 -1.91 5.46 15.91
CA TYR A 195 -1.90 4.01 15.72
C TYR A 195 -2.60 3.66 14.42
N LEU A 196 -1.84 3.12 13.47
CA LEU A 196 -2.37 2.73 12.16
C LEU A 196 -3.00 1.32 12.24
N PRO A 197 -4.16 1.09 11.62
CA PRO A 197 -4.68 -0.26 11.41
C PRO A 197 -3.73 -1.11 10.55
N PRO A 198 -3.78 -2.44 10.65
CA PRO A 198 -3.12 -3.31 9.69
C PRO A 198 -3.70 -3.11 8.28
N ILE A 199 -2.86 -3.32 7.26
CA ILE A 199 -3.25 -3.24 5.83
C ILE A 199 -3.33 -4.63 5.18
N ILE A 200 -3.98 -4.74 4.03
CA ILE A 200 -4.18 -6.03 3.33
C ILE A 200 -4.02 -5.89 1.81
N ASN A 201 -3.67 -6.99 1.15
CA ASN A 201 -3.46 -7.06 -0.30
C ASN A 201 -4.73 -6.71 -1.08
N GLN A 202 -4.59 -5.76 -2.02
CA GLN A 202 -5.62 -5.36 -2.97
C GLN A 202 -5.60 -6.20 -4.25
N THR A 203 -4.48 -6.90 -4.53
CA THR A 203 -4.34 -7.84 -5.64
C THR A 203 -4.47 -9.29 -5.17
N ALA A 204 -4.75 -10.20 -6.11
CA ALA A 204 -4.56 -11.63 -5.91
C ALA A 204 -3.08 -11.99 -6.09
N ARG A 205 -2.64 -13.11 -5.52
CA ARG A 205 -1.30 -13.67 -5.73
C ARG A 205 -1.40 -14.98 -6.49
N MET A 206 -0.63 -15.14 -7.57
CA MET A 206 -0.37 -16.45 -8.16
C MET A 206 1.05 -16.88 -7.81
N GLN A 207 1.21 -18.14 -7.40
CA GLN A 207 2.50 -18.74 -7.07
C GLN A 207 2.65 -20.09 -7.76
N PHE A 208 3.82 -20.31 -8.36
CA PHE A 208 4.21 -21.55 -9.01
C PHE A 208 5.46 -22.09 -8.33
N THR A 209 5.36 -23.30 -7.79
CA THR A 209 6.50 -24.07 -7.31
C THR A 209 6.78 -25.19 -8.30
N VAL A 210 7.91 -25.12 -9.00
CA VAL A 210 8.31 -26.11 -10.02
C VAL A 210 9.42 -27.00 -9.45
N LYS A 211 9.13 -28.28 -9.30
CA LYS A 211 10.04 -29.28 -8.74
C LYS A 211 10.78 -30.05 -9.83
N ALA A 212 12.04 -30.35 -9.57
CA ALA A 212 12.79 -31.36 -10.31
C ALA A 212 12.35 -32.76 -9.87
N GLY A 213 11.73 -33.51 -10.78
CA GLY A 213 11.34 -34.89 -10.57
C GLY A 213 12.35 -35.87 -11.16
N GLU A 214 11.90 -37.11 -11.40
CA GLU A 214 12.73 -38.18 -11.94
C GLU A 214 13.39 -37.79 -13.27
N GLY A 215 14.70 -38.01 -13.37
CA GLY A 215 15.51 -37.69 -14.55
C GLY A 215 15.90 -36.22 -14.71
N VAL A 216 15.48 -35.32 -13.80
CA VAL A 216 15.85 -33.90 -13.85
C VAL A 216 16.99 -33.62 -12.86
N HIS A 217 18.15 -33.22 -13.38
CA HIS A 217 19.36 -32.92 -12.63
C HIS A 217 19.63 -31.41 -12.53
N SER A 218 19.20 -30.62 -13.51
CA SER A 218 19.20 -29.16 -13.43
C SER A 218 17.87 -28.58 -13.90
N LEU A 219 17.42 -27.53 -13.21
CA LEU A 219 16.17 -26.83 -13.45
C LEU A 219 16.39 -25.34 -13.24
N GLU A 220 16.30 -24.57 -14.32
CA GLU A 220 16.49 -23.12 -14.30
C GLU A 220 15.31 -22.43 -15.02
N MET A 221 15.05 -21.18 -14.67
CA MET A 221 14.11 -20.33 -15.40
C MET A 221 14.80 -19.72 -16.62
N LEU A 222 14.17 -19.76 -17.79
CA LEU A 222 14.66 -19.04 -18.97
C LEU A 222 14.36 -17.53 -18.85
N ALA A 223 14.98 -16.70 -19.69
CA ALA A 223 14.76 -15.25 -19.67
C ALA A 223 13.31 -14.86 -19.99
N GLU A 224 12.61 -15.68 -20.78
CA GLU A 224 11.17 -15.56 -21.06
C GLU A 224 10.31 -15.85 -19.83
N GLY A 225 10.85 -16.54 -18.82
CA GLY A 225 10.21 -16.73 -17.53
C GLY A 225 8.89 -17.49 -17.57
N ILE A 226 7.98 -17.13 -16.68
CA ILE A 226 6.60 -17.63 -16.66
C ILE A 226 5.68 -16.53 -17.17
N GLU A 227 4.92 -16.78 -18.24
CA GLU A 227 3.94 -15.85 -18.77
C GLU A 227 2.52 -16.32 -18.40
N ILE A 228 1.71 -15.41 -17.85
CA ILE A 228 0.32 -15.64 -17.48
C ILE A 228 -0.53 -14.73 -18.35
N SER A 229 -1.47 -15.29 -19.13
CA SER A 229 -2.30 -14.56 -20.09
C SER A 229 -3.78 -14.88 -19.90
N GLY A 230 -4.66 -13.98 -20.34
CA GLY A 230 -6.12 -14.15 -20.18
C GLY A 230 -6.65 -13.55 -18.87
N ILE A 231 -5.98 -12.53 -18.33
CA ILE A 231 -6.27 -11.90 -17.03
C ILE A 231 -6.91 -10.52 -17.22
N GLN A 232 -7.35 -9.88 -16.13
CA GLN A 232 -7.97 -8.56 -16.19
C GLN A 232 -6.99 -7.49 -16.71
N GLN A 233 -7.46 -6.66 -17.65
CA GLN A 233 -6.77 -5.42 -18.04
C GLN A 233 -6.80 -4.42 -16.88
N PRO A 234 -5.73 -3.63 -16.67
CA PRO A 234 -5.75 -2.53 -15.71
C PRO A 234 -6.95 -1.60 -15.92
N LEU A 235 -7.47 -1.05 -14.82
CA LEU A 235 -8.58 -0.10 -14.90
C LEU A 235 -8.14 1.13 -15.69
N ASP A 236 -9.01 1.59 -16.59
CA ASP A 236 -8.80 2.88 -17.23
C ASP A 236 -8.95 4.01 -16.22
N ASN A 237 -8.25 5.12 -16.46
CA ASN A 237 -8.35 6.32 -15.63
C ASN A 237 -9.62 7.17 -15.92
N THR A 238 -10.50 6.69 -16.82
CA THR A 238 -11.77 7.37 -17.14
C THR A 238 -12.90 6.94 -16.21
N THR A 239 -12.83 5.70 -15.70
CA THR A 239 -13.79 5.14 -14.75
C THR A 239 -13.65 5.87 -13.41
N SER A 240 -14.77 6.29 -12.82
CA SER A 240 -14.79 6.82 -11.46
C SER A 240 -14.42 5.72 -10.46
N PHE A 241 -13.65 6.08 -9.43
CA PHE A 241 -13.29 5.18 -8.35
C PHE A 241 -13.28 5.93 -7.02
N ASP A 242 -14.28 5.69 -6.17
CA ASP A 242 -14.47 6.38 -4.89
C ASP A 242 -13.90 5.56 -3.72
N TRP A 243 -12.57 5.49 -3.67
CA TRP A 243 -11.86 4.70 -2.66
C TRP A 243 -12.17 5.16 -1.22
N VAL A 244 -12.36 6.46 -0.99
CA VAL A 244 -12.59 6.99 0.37
C VAL A 244 -13.92 6.51 0.96
N ASN A 245 -14.90 6.19 0.11
CA ASN A 245 -16.18 5.60 0.50
C ASN A 245 -16.25 4.08 0.35
N GLY A 246 -15.11 3.41 0.17
CA GLY A 246 -14.99 1.96 0.28
C GLY A 246 -15.10 1.20 -1.05
N GLU A 247 -15.02 1.88 -2.20
CA GLU A 247 -14.87 1.16 -3.47
C GLU A 247 -13.53 0.39 -3.51
N VAL A 248 -13.58 -0.80 -4.09
CA VAL A 248 -12.44 -1.72 -4.20
C VAL A 248 -12.23 -2.14 -5.65
N LEU A 249 -11.03 -2.63 -5.98
CA LEU A 249 -10.75 -3.15 -7.31
C LEU A 249 -11.79 -4.20 -7.74
N PRO A 250 -12.48 -4.00 -8.87
CA PRO A 250 -13.54 -4.89 -9.31
C PRO A 250 -12.96 -6.19 -9.87
N VAL A 251 -13.73 -7.25 -9.76
CA VAL A 251 -13.43 -8.57 -10.34
C VAL A 251 -14.10 -8.65 -11.72
N LYS A 252 -13.46 -8.08 -12.75
CA LYS A 252 -13.96 -8.09 -14.13
C LYS A 252 -13.48 -9.34 -14.87
N VAL A 253 -14.14 -9.65 -15.98
CA VAL A 253 -13.73 -10.75 -16.85
C VAL A 253 -12.38 -10.44 -17.48
N GLY A 254 -11.48 -11.43 -17.49
CA GLY A 254 -10.16 -11.30 -18.11
C GLY A 254 -10.20 -11.20 -19.64
N ASP A 255 -9.13 -10.66 -20.22
CA ASP A 255 -8.95 -10.49 -21.67
C ASP A 255 -7.71 -11.26 -22.14
N GLN A 256 -7.81 -11.90 -23.31
CA GLN A 256 -6.71 -12.67 -23.92
C GLN A 256 -5.46 -11.82 -24.20
N SER A 257 -5.64 -10.52 -24.41
CA SER A 257 -4.55 -9.56 -24.65
C SER A 257 -3.81 -9.15 -23.38
N ALA A 258 -4.39 -9.34 -22.18
CA ALA A 258 -3.74 -8.99 -20.93
C ALA A 258 -2.85 -10.15 -20.50
N SER A 259 -1.58 -9.85 -20.26
CA SER A 259 -0.62 -10.80 -19.71
C SER A 259 0.35 -10.16 -18.73
N VAL A 260 1.02 -11.01 -17.97
CA VAL A 260 2.12 -10.64 -17.07
C VAL A 260 3.20 -11.69 -17.14
N ARG A 261 4.45 -11.27 -16.96
CA ARG A 261 5.62 -12.15 -16.98
C ARG A 261 6.35 -12.12 -15.65
N ILE A 262 6.71 -13.31 -15.17
CA ILE A 262 7.56 -13.51 -14.00
C ILE A 262 8.94 -13.92 -14.50
N THR A 263 9.95 -13.07 -14.32
CA THR A 263 11.33 -13.30 -14.79
C THR A 263 12.29 -13.68 -13.67
N GLN A 264 11.82 -13.68 -12.42
CA GLN A 264 12.61 -14.02 -11.24
C GLN A 264 11.94 -15.16 -10.48
N ALA A 265 12.77 -16.08 -10.00
CA ALA A 265 12.36 -17.13 -9.09
C ALA A 265 13.41 -17.29 -8.00
N THR A 266 12.95 -17.70 -6.83
CA THR A 266 13.82 -18.15 -5.74
C THR A 266 14.02 -19.65 -5.86
N GLN A 267 15.24 -20.11 -5.60
CA GLN A 267 15.56 -21.53 -5.58
C GLN A 267 15.51 -22.03 -4.14
N ASN A 268 14.68 -23.03 -3.90
CA ASN A 268 14.58 -23.69 -2.60
C ASN A 268 15.74 -24.67 -2.39
N ALA A 269 15.95 -25.09 -1.14
CA ALA A 269 16.98 -26.07 -0.78
C ALA A 269 16.81 -27.44 -1.48
N ASP A 270 15.59 -27.79 -1.89
CA ASP A 270 15.27 -29.01 -2.65
C ASP A 270 15.45 -28.85 -4.17
N ASN A 271 16.12 -27.77 -4.61
CA ASN A 271 16.32 -27.41 -6.02
C ASN A 271 15.03 -27.04 -6.77
N SER A 272 13.89 -26.86 -6.08
CA SER A 272 12.67 -26.36 -6.71
C SER A 272 12.71 -24.85 -6.91
N LEU A 273 12.10 -24.39 -8.00
CA LEU A 273 11.94 -22.97 -8.31
C LEU A 273 10.60 -22.47 -7.77
N MET A 274 10.61 -21.39 -6.99
CA MET A 274 9.40 -20.70 -6.55
C MET A 274 9.33 -19.31 -7.19
N ALA A 275 8.30 -19.14 -8.02
CA ALA A 275 7.99 -17.89 -8.72
C ALA A 275 6.60 -17.40 -8.32
N HIS A 276 6.43 -16.09 -8.13
CA HIS A 276 5.12 -15.53 -7.81
C HIS A 276 4.94 -14.13 -8.37
N THR A 277 3.70 -13.71 -8.53
CA THR A 277 3.35 -12.36 -8.98
C THR A 277 1.98 -11.93 -8.48
N GLY A 278 1.73 -10.63 -8.49
CA GLY A 278 0.43 -10.03 -8.22
C GLY A 278 -0.43 -10.01 -9.48
N ILE A 279 -1.70 -10.35 -9.34
CA ILE A 279 -2.69 -10.35 -10.42
C ILE A 279 -3.87 -9.50 -9.97
N LEU A 280 -4.35 -8.61 -10.83
CA LEU A 280 -5.58 -7.88 -10.55
C LEU A 280 -6.72 -8.88 -10.31
N PRO A 281 -7.65 -8.62 -9.36
CA PRO A 281 -8.80 -9.48 -9.18
C PRO A 281 -9.50 -9.71 -10.52
N THR A 282 -9.74 -10.96 -10.90
CA THR A 282 -10.25 -11.30 -12.24
C THR A 282 -11.21 -12.49 -12.18
N ASP A 283 -12.28 -12.39 -12.95
CA ASP A 283 -13.23 -13.49 -13.17
C ASP A 283 -12.83 -14.24 -14.44
N ALA A 284 -12.36 -15.47 -14.27
CA ALA A 284 -12.03 -16.39 -15.35
C ALA A 284 -12.83 -17.70 -15.20
N ARG A 285 -14.08 -17.62 -14.71
CA ARG A 285 -14.94 -18.80 -14.57
C ARG A 285 -15.41 -19.34 -15.93
N SER A 286 -15.63 -18.45 -16.90
CA SER A 286 -16.11 -18.76 -18.25
C SER A 286 -15.02 -18.75 -19.34
N HIS A 287 -13.76 -18.45 -18.98
CA HIS A 287 -12.63 -18.38 -19.91
C HIS A 287 -11.39 -19.07 -19.30
N SER A 288 -10.32 -19.20 -20.10
CA SER A 288 -9.08 -19.84 -19.65
C SER A 288 -7.99 -18.80 -19.36
N ILE A 289 -7.30 -18.97 -18.23
CA ILE A 289 -6.00 -18.33 -17.98
C ILE A 289 -4.93 -19.30 -18.47
N SER A 290 -4.08 -18.85 -19.41
CA SER A 290 -2.96 -19.63 -19.91
C SER A 290 -1.70 -19.30 -19.12
N VAL A 291 -0.97 -20.31 -18.68
CA VAL A 291 0.34 -20.15 -18.02
C VAL A 291 1.40 -20.88 -18.84
N LEU A 292 2.34 -20.14 -19.42
CA LEU A 292 3.49 -20.68 -20.16
C LEU A 292 4.72 -20.65 -19.27
N LEU A 293 5.28 -21.83 -18.97
CA LEU A 293 6.51 -21.98 -18.20
C LEU A 293 7.68 -22.22 -19.16
N ASN A 294 8.57 -21.25 -19.27
CA ASN A 294 9.80 -21.35 -20.07
C ASN A 294 10.97 -21.72 -19.15
N LEU A 295 11.42 -22.97 -19.24
CA LEU A 295 12.38 -23.57 -18.32
C LEU A 295 13.55 -24.18 -19.07
N LYS A 296 14.72 -24.20 -18.44
CA LYS A 296 15.88 -24.95 -18.92
C LYS A 296 16.01 -26.21 -18.09
N VAL A 297 15.74 -27.36 -18.70
CA VAL A 297 15.75 -28.67 -18.05
C VAL A 297 16.95 -29.46 -18.54
N ASN A 298 17.85 -29.83 -17.63
CA ASN A 298 19.11 -30.50 -17.95
C ASN A 298 19.92 -29.78 -19.05
N GLY A 299 19.92 -28.45 -19.01
CA GLY A 299 20.61 -27.61 -19.99
C GLY A 299 19.81 -27.28 -21.26
N ASN A 300 18.68 -27.95 -21.52
CA ASN A 300 17.88 -27.77 -22.73
C ASN A 300 16.70 -26.82 -22.50
N PRO A 301 16.47 -25.82 -23.37
CA PRO A 301 15.27 -25.00 -23.32
C PRO A 301 14.01 -25.84 -23.56
N THR A 302 13.01 -25.65 -22.71
CA THR A 302 11.72 -26.37 -22.73
C THR A 302 10.58 -25.41 -22.39
N GLN A 303 9.41 -25.66 -22.95
CA GLN A 303 8.21 -24.87 -22.69
C GLN A 303 7.04 -25.79 -22.33
N TYR A 304 6.27 -25.39 -21.31
CA TYR A 304 5.06 -26.08 -20.89
C TYR A 304 3.90 -25.09 -20.82
N GLN A 305 2.70 -25.55 -21.17
CA GLN A 305 1.48 -24.75 -21.04
C GLN A 305 0.53 -25.40 -20.04
N MET A 306 0.02 -24.59 -19.12
CA MET A 306 -1.11 -24.92 -18.26
C MET A 306 -2.31 -24.07 -18.69
N LEU A 307 -3.44 -24.71 -19.02
CA LEU A 307 -4.72 -24.03 -19.25
C LEU A 307 -5.57 -24.17 -17.99
N LEU A 308 -5.81 -23.04 -17.32
CA LEU A 308 -6.55 -22.98 -16.07
C LEU A 308 -7.94 -22.39 -16.32
N THR A 309 -8.99 -23.16 -16.06
CA THR A 309 -10.39 -22.75 -16.25
C THR A 309 -11.13 -22.72 -14.92
N GLY A 310 -12.26 -22.01 -14.87
CA GLY A 310 -13.11 -22.00 -13.67
C GLY A 310 -12.52 -21.19 -12.51
N LEU A 311 -11.64 -20.22 -12.78
CA LEU A 311 -10.94 -19.46 -11.75
C LEU A 311 -11.68 -18.18 -11.38
N TYR A 312 -11.72 -17.87 -10.08
CA TYR A 312 -12.19 -16.60 -9.55
C TYR A 312 -11.09 -16.02 -8.64
N LEU A 313 -10.28 -15.12 -9.20
CA LEU A 313 -9.11 -14.55 -8.54
C LEU A 313 -9.53 -13.29 -7.78
N THR A 314 -9.33 -13.27 -6.46
CA THR A 314 -9.78 -12.15 -5.62
C THR A 314 -8.67 -11.58 -4.75
N ALA A 315 -8.79 -10.30 -4.44
CA ALA A 315 -7.88 -9.57 -3.56
C ALA A 315 -7.64 -10.32 -2.24
N GLY A 316 -6.42 -10.26 -1.71
CA GLY A 316 -6.08 -10.89 -0.44
C GLY A 316 -5.79 -12.39 -0.52
N HIS A 317 -5.99 -13.03 -1.68
CA HIS A 317 -5.89 -14.49 -1.81
C HIS A 317 -4.68 -14.96 -2.62
N SER A 318 -4.14 -16.13 -2.27
CA SER A 318 -3.04 -16.80 -2.94
C SER A 318 -3.50 -18.07 -3.65
N TYR A 319 -3.20 -18.18 -4.94
CA TYR A 319 -3.54 -19.29 -5.82
C TYR A 319 -2.26 -20.04 -6.16
N ASN A 320 -2.01 -21.11 -5.40
CA ASN A 320 -0.73 -21.81 -5.38
C ASN A 320 -0.79 -23.08 -6.22
N TYR A 321 0.16 -23.22 -7.14
CA TYR A 321 0.32 -24.36 -8.03
C TYR A 321 1.65 -25.03 -7.74
N THR A 322 1.63 -26.36 -7.57
CA THR A 322 2.86 -27.15 -7.51
C THR A 322 2.95 -27.99 -8.78
N ALA A 323 4.00 -27.78 -9.55
CA ALA A 323 4.31 -28.54 -10.74
C ALA A 323 5.59 -29.36 -10.54
N THR A 324 5.70 -30.50 -11.20
CA THR A 324 6.87 -31.37 -11.19
C THR A 324 7.23 -31.73 -12.62
N VAL A 325 8.47 -31.40 -13.01
CA VAL A 325 9.06 -31.76 -14.31
C VAL A 325 9.69 -33.16 -14.17
N LYS A 326 9.41 -34.06 -15.10
CA LYS A 326 10.01 -35.41 -15.15
C LYS A 326 10.49 -35.72 -16.56
N ILE A 327 11.46 -36.63 -16.68
CA ILE A 327 11.82 -37.24 -17.98
C ILE A 327 11.26 -38.66 -18.02
N SER A 328 10.40 -38.94 -18.98
CA SER A 328 9.83 -40.27 -19.22
C SER A 328 10.15 -40.68 -20.64
N ASN A 329 10.91 -41.77 -20.82
CA ASN A 329 11.31 -42.29 -22.14
C ASN A 329 12.03 -41.25 -23.03
N GLY A 330 12.83 -40.35 -22.43
CA GLY A 330 13.52 -39.27 -23.15
C GLY A 330 12.65 -38.05 -23.46
N VAL A 331 11.37 -38.06 -23.10
CA VAL A 331 10.45 -36.92 -23.25
C VAL A 331 10.30 -36.21 -21.91
N THR A 332 10.49 -34.90 -21.89
CA THR A 332 10.30 -34.08 -20.69
C THR A 332 8.83 -33.69 -20.54
N VAL A 333 8.22 -34.01 -19.40
CA VAL A 333 6.79 -33.79 -19.12
C VAL A 333 6.59 -32.95 -17.84
N LEU A 334 5.55 -32.11 -17.82
CA LEU A 334 5.14 -31.36 -16.63
C LEU A 334 3.84 -31.94 -16.07
N THR A 335 3.84 -32.26 -14.78
CA THR A 335 2.63 -32.65 -14.03
C THR A 335 2.35 -31.58 -12.98
N TRP A 336 1.10 -31.17 -12.80
CA TRP A 336 0.76 -30.15 -11.80
C TRP A 336 -0.47 -30.52 -10.97
N GLN A 337 -0.53 -29.94 -9.79
CA GLN A 337 -1.66 -30.04 -8.86
C GLN A 337 -1.92 -28.70 -8.19
N ASN A 338 -3.20 -28.42 -7.93
CA ASN A 338 -3.66 -27.29 -7.13
C ASN A 338 -4.82 -27.74 -6.23
N ARG A 339 -5.14 -26.91 -5.23
CA ARG A 339 -6.37 -27.04 -4.44
C ARG A 339 -7.39 -26.06 -5.01
N SER A 340 -8.52 -26.58 -5.49
CA SER A 340 -9.66 -25.78 -5.97
C SER A 340 -10.77 -25.72 -4.93
N TRP A 341 -11.55 -24.64 -4.99
CA TRP A 341 -12.73 -24.44 -4.15
C TRP A 341 -13.84 -23.87 -5.03
N THR A 342 -15.05 -24.38 -4.84
CA THR A 342 -16.25 -23.93 -5.55
C THR A 342 -17.37 -23.76 -4.52
N GLU A 343 -18.13 -22.66 -4.62
CA GLU A 343 -19.33 -22.50 -3.81
C GLU A 343 -20.49 -23.34 -4.36
N ASN A 344 -21.46 -23.68 -3.51
CA ASN A 344 -22.68 -24.35 -3.93
C ASN A 344 -23.49 -23.42 -4.85
N VAL A 345 -23.87 -23.94 -6.01
CA VAL A 345 -24.83 -23.28 -6.92
C VAL A 345 -26.22 -23.72 -6.49
N GLU A 346 -26.95 -22.86 -5.78
CA GLU A 346 -28.39 -23.03 -5.59
C GLU A 346 -29.07 -22.64 -6.91
N MET A 347 -29.80 -23.57 -7.53
CA MET A 347 -30.67 -23.25 -8.65
C MET A 347 -32.00 -22.79 -8.05
N ASP A 348 -32.39 -21.54 -8.32
CA ASP A 348 -33.78 -21.11 -8.07
C ASP A 348 -34.72 -22.00 -8.90
N THR A 349 -35.53 -22.80 -8.22
CA THR A 349 -36.63 -23.60 -8.82
C THR A 349 -37.92 -22.82 -8.89
#